data_AF-A0AAE0V7X1-F1
#
_entry.id   AF-A0AAE0V7X1-F1
#
_cell.length_a   1.000
_cell.length_b   1.000
_cell.length_c   1.000
_cell.angle_alpha   90.00
_cell.angle_beta   90.00
_cell.angle_gamma   90.00
#
_symmetry.space_group_name_H-M   'P 1'
#
loop_
_entity.id
_entity.type
_entity.pdbx_description
1 polymer ?
#
loop_
_entity_poly.entity_id
_entity_poly.type
_entity_poly.pdbx_seq_one_letter_code
_entity_poly.pdbx_strand_id
1 'polypeptide(L)'
;MRGEVEGGLAGVFWVIVLLQNPSLLQLELTNLPIYQSGKGYKAISKAMGLPRSTVRAIIYKWQKHGTVENLPRSGRPTKFTPRAQQQLIQEVTKDPTTTSKELQASLASVKMNVTYSG
;
A
#
# COMPACT_ATOMS: atom_id res chain seq x y z
N MET A 1 13.51 -23.69 18.51
CA MET A 1 12.92 -22.62 19.33
C MET A 1 12.81 -21.37 18.48
N ARG A 2 11.66 -21.11 17.85
CA ARG A 2 11.35 -19.84 17.19
C ARG A 2 10.19 -19.26 17.98
N GLY A 3 10.48 -18.24 18.79
CA GLY A 3 9.46 -17.46 19.47
C GLY A 3 9.01 -16.35 18.54
N GLU A 4 7.79 -16.45 18.05
CA GLU A 4 7.02 -15.35 17.48
C GLU A 4 6.59 -14.42 18.63
N VAL A 5 6.92 -13.14 18.49
CA VAL A 5 6.23 -12.04 19.18
C VAL A 5 5.58 -11.17 18.11
N GLU A 6 4.37 -11.56 17.73
CA GLU A 6 3.43 -10.74 16.97
C GLU A 6 2.85 -9.66 17.89
N GLY A 7 2.72 -8.42 17.40
CA GLY A 7 2.03 -7.39 18.17
C GLY A 7 2.03 -6.02 17.51
N GLY A 8 1.28 -5.86 16.41
CA GLY A 8 0.96 -4.50 15.94
C GLY A 8 0.47 -4.43 14.52
N LEU A 9 -0.84 -4.55 14.32
CA LEU A 9 -1.65 -4.20 13.13
C LEU A 9 -1.29 -4.86 11.78
N ALA A 10 -0.02 -5.19 11.53
CA ALA A 10 0.49 -5.81 10.32
C ALA A 10 -0.06 -7.23 10.14
N GLY A 11 -0.09 -8.07 11.20
CA GLY A 11 -0.62 -9.42 11.12
C GLY A 11 -2.11 -9.46 10.74
N VAL A 12 -2.92 -8.56 11.31
CA VAL A 12 -4.35 -8.47 11.00
C VAL A 12 -4.60 -7.86 9.62
N PHE A 13 -3.79 -6.88 9.21
CA PHE A 13 -3.86 -6.29 7.88
C PHE A 13 -3.52 -7.30 6.78
N TRP A 14 -2.49 -8.13 7.00
CA TRP A 14 -2.17 -9.25 6.11
C TRP A 14 -3.31 -10.25 6.04
N VAL A 15 -3.87 -10.70 7.17
CA VAL A 15 -5.03 -11.62 7.18
C VAL A 15 -6.24 -11.05 6.44
N ILE A 16 -6.53 -9.75 6.60
CA ILE A 16 -7.64 -9.08 5.89
C ILE A 16 -7.37 -8.98 4.37
N VAL A 17 -6.15 -8.62 3.97
CA VAL A 17 -5.77 -8.55 2.55
C VAL A 17 -5.78 -9.94 1.90
N LEU A 18 -5.38 -10.99 2.64
CA LEU A 18 -5.41 -12.39 2.22
C LEU A 18 -6.85 -12.93 2.07
N LEU A 19 -7.79 -12.49 2.91
CA LEU A 19 -9.20 -12.89 2.85
C LEU A 19 -10.00 -12.12 1.78
N GLN A 20 -9.60 -10.88 1.44
CA GLN A 20 -10.35 -10.03 0.50
C GLN A 20 -9.96 -10.26 -0.98
N ASN A 21 -8.82 -10.91 -1.29
CA ASN A 21 -8.39 -11.18 -2.69
C ASN A 21 -7.63 -12.53 -2.85
N PRO A 22 -8.34 -13.68 -2.84
CA PRO A 22 -7.71 -15.01 -2.89
C PRO A 22 -7.03 -15.36 -4.23
N SER A 23 -7.35 -14.66 -5.32
CA SER A 23 -6.78 -14.92 -6.65
C SER A 23 -5.32 -14.45 -6.81
N LEU A 24 -4.84 -13.55 -5.95
CA LEU A 24 -3.48 -13.01 -6.01
C LEU A 24 -2.44 -13.97 -5.42
N LEU A 25 -2.79 -14.72 -4.37
CA LEU A 25 -1.94 -15.78 -3.80
C LEU A 25 -1.73 -16.92 -4.80
N GLN A 26 -2.78 -17.25 -5.56
CA GLN A 26 -2.69 -18.23 -6.63
C GLN A 26 -1.66 -17.83 -7.70
N LEU A 27 -1.56 -16.53 -8.00
CA LEU A 27 -0.66 -15.97 -9.00
C LEU A 27 0.77 -15.79 -8.47
N GLU A 28 0.96 -15.30 -7.24
CA GLU A 28 2.29 -15.19 -6.58
C GLU A 28 3.01 -16.54 -6.54
N LEU A 29 2.32 -17.57 -6.01
CA LEU A 29 2.89 -18.91 -5.81
C LEU A 29 3.17 -19.66 -7.11
N THR A 30 2.50 -19.32 -8.22
CA THR A 30 2.70 -19.98 -9.51
C THR A 30 3.61 -19.21 -10.48
N ASN A 31 3.64 -17.87 -10.44
CA ASN A 31 4.46 -17.08 -11.36
C ASN A 31 5.96 -17.21 -11.08
N LEU A 32 6.36 -17.15 -9.81
CA LEU A 32 7.78 -17.17 -9.42
C LEU A 32 8.51 -18.45 -9.84
N PRO A 33 8.04 -19.67 -9.51
CA PRO A 33 8.76 -20.90 -9.83
C PRO A 33 8.71 -21.23 -11.33
N ILE A 34 7.62 -20.90 -12.03
CA ILE A 34 7.50 -21.16 -13.48
C ILE A 34 8.43 -20.24 -14.27
N TYR A 35 8.55 -18.97 -13.87
CA TYR A 35 9.52 -18.06 -14.48
C TYR A 35 10.97 -18.46 -14.15
N GLN A 36 11.27 -18.80 -12.90
CA GLN A 36 12.59 -19.30 -12.48
C GLN A 36 13.00 -20.58 -13.24
N SER A 37 12.04 -21.40 -13.66
CA SER A 37 12.29 -22.58 -14.50
C SER A 37 12.62 -22.27 -15.97
N GLY A 38 12.75 -21.00 -16.37
CA GLY A 38 13.17 -20.58 -17.71
C GLY A 38 12.12 -20.79 -18.82
N LYS A 39 10.85 -21.03 -18.44
CA LYS A 39 9.76 -21.27 -19.40
C LYS A 39 9.40 -19.99 -20.15
N GLY A 40 9.23 -20.10 -21.47
CA GLY A 40 8.82 -18.96 -22.30
C GLY A 40 7.37 -18.50 -22.04
N TYR A 41 7.06 -17.25 -22.36
CA TYR A 41 5.75 -16.61 -22.10
C TYR A 41 4.52 -17.41 -22.58
N LYS A 42 4.64 -18.17 -23.68
CA LYS A 42 3.55 -19.00 -24.23
C LYS A 42 3.21 -20.18 -23.30
N ALA A 43 4.23 -20.81 -22.71
CA ALA A 43 4.03 -21.93 -21.78
C ALA A 43 3.42 -21.44 -20.46
N ILE A 44 3.88 -20.28 -19.97
CA ILE A 44 3.34 -19.63 -18.77
C ILE A 44 1.87 -19.24 -18.97
N SER A 45 1.55 -18.61 -20.10
CA SER A 45 0.18 -18.23 -20.46
C SER A 45 -0.76 -19.43 -20.53
N LYS A 46 -0.33 -20.54 -21.13
CA LYS A 46 -1.12 -21.78 -21.17
C LYS A 46 -1.32 -22.40 -19.79
N ALA A 47 -0.29 -22.39 -18.94
CA ALA A 47 -0.36 -22.93 -17.58
C ALA A 47 -1.31 -22.12 -16.67
N MET A 48 -1.37 -20.80 -16.87
CA MET A 48 -2.20 -19.90 -16.06
C MET A 48 -3.60 -19.65 -16.64
N GLY A 49 -3.85 -20.06 -17.89
CA GLY A 49 -5.07 -19.68 -18.60
C GLY A 49 -5.22 -18.17 -18.83
N LEU A 50 -4.13 -17.40 -18.70
CA LEU A 50 -4.13 -15.95 -18.83
C LEU A 50 -3.61 -15.51 -20.20
N PRO A 51 -4.05 -14.35 -20.71
CA PRO A 51 -3.46 -13.75 -21.90
C PRO A 51 -1.96 -13.50 -21.73
N ARG A 52 -1.19 -13.65 -22.83
CA ARG A 52 0.26 -13.40 -22.85
C ARG A 52 0.63 -11.98 -22.41
N SER A 53 -0.24 -11.00 -22.67
CA SER A 53 -0.07 -9.60 -22.25
C SER A 53 -0.06 -9.46 -20.73
N THR A 54 -0.99 -10.13 -20.05
CA THR A 54 -1.08 -10.15 -18.58
C THR A 54 0.15 -10.81 -17.96
N VAL A 55 0.60 -11.95 -18.52
CA VAL A 55 1.83 -12.62 -18.08
C VAL A 55 3.05 -11.68 -18.20
N ARG A 56 3.17 -10.96 -19.32
CA ARG A 56 4.24 -9.97 -19.52
C ARG A 56 4.17 -8.85 -18.49
N ALA A 57 2.98 -8.31 -18.22
CA ALA A 57 2.79 -7.24 -17.24
C ALA A 57 3.16 -7.68 -15.82
N ILE A 58 2.80 -8.92 -15.45
CA ILE A 58 3.16 -9.50 -14.15
C ILE A 58 4.67 -9.64 -14.01
N ILE A 59 5.36 -10.20 -15.01
CA ILE A 59 6.82 -10.37 -14.99
C ILE A 59 7.53 -9.02 -14.95
N TYR A 60 7.06 -8.04 -15.75
CA TYR A 60 7.61 -6.68 -15.72
C TYR A 60 7.43 -6.02 -14.34
N LYS A 61 6.26 -6.14 -13.73
CA LYS A 61 5.98 -5.63 -12.39
C LYS A 61 6.89 -6.27 -11.34
N TRP A 62 7.07 -7.59 -11.41
CA TRP A 62 7.95 -8.33 -10.52
C TRP A 62 9.42 -7.94 -10.68
N GLN A 63 9.93 -7.78 -11.91
CA GLN A 63 11.29 -7.30 -12.15
C GLN A 63 11.52 -5.89 -11.58
N LYS A 64 10.49 -5.04 -11.61
CA LYS A 64 10.59 -3.64 -11.15
C LYS A 64 10.42 -3.48 -9.63
N HIS A 65 9.52 -4.24 -9.02
CA HIS A 65 9.08 -4.03 -7.64
C HIS A 65 9.35 -5.22 -6.71
N GLY A 66 9.79 -6.36 -7.25
CA GLY A 66 10.02 -7.59 -6.48
C GLY A 66 8.76 -8.28 -5.98
N THR A 67 7.57 -7.78 -6.31
CA THR A 67 6.28 -8.31 -5.83
C THR A 67 5.24 -8.42 -6.95
N VAL A 68 4.43 -9.48 -6.88
CA VAL A 68 3.24 -9.67 -7.72
C VAL A 68 1.98 -9.16 -7.02
N GLU A 69 2.08 -8.72 -5.77
CA GLU A 69 0.98 -8.10 -5.03
C GLU A 69 0.51 -6.80 -5.71
N ASN A 70 -0.73 -6.40 -5.40
CA ASN A 70 -1.24 -5.12 -5.88
C ASN A 70 -0.69 -4.02 -4.98
N LEU A 71 0.21 -3.20 -5.53
CA LEU A 71 0.72 -2.04 -4.82
C LEU A 71 -0.44 -1.09 -4.47
N PRO A 72 -0.33 -0.35 -3.35
CA PRO A 72 -1.25 0.74 -3.09
C PRO A 72 -1.27 1.66 -4.30
N ARG A 73 -2.48 2.04 -4.74
CA ARG A 73 -2.61 2.90 -5.92
C ARG A 73 -1.90 4.22 -5.64
N SER A 74 -1.20 4.72 -6.65
CA SER A 74 -0.73 6.11 -6.62
C SER A 74 -1.96 7.02 -6.64
N GLY A 75 -2.24 7.64 -5.50
CA GLY A 75 -3.29 8.64 -5.33
C GLY A 75 -2.69 10.04 -5.21
N ARG A 76 -3.56 11.05 -5.09
CA ARG A 76 -3.13 12.41 -4.81
C ARG A 76 -2.46 12.45 -3.42
N PRO A 77 -1.25 13.02 -3.27
CA PRO A 77 -0.66 13.20 -1.96
C PRO A 77 -1.58 14.07 -1.10
N THR A 78 -1.77 13.66 0.15
CA THR A 78 -2.58 14.40 1.12
C THR A 78 -1.89 15.72 1.45
N LYS A 79 -2.67 16.82 1.52
CA LYS A 79 -2.15 18.17 1.83
C LYS A 79 -1.56 18.28 3.25
N PHE A 80 -1.95 17.37 4.13
CA PHE A 80 -1.49 17.32 5.52
C PHE A 80 -0.59 16.11 5.72
N THR A 81 0.48 16.29 6.49
CA THR A 81 1.27 15.17 6.98
C THR A 81 0.48 14.41 8.05
N PRO A 82 0.74 13.10 8.26
CA PRO A 82 0.05 12.32 9.29
C PRO A 82 0.15 12.96 10.69
N ARG A 83 1.30 13.56 10.99
CA ARG A 83 1.55 14.29 12.24
C ARG A 83 0.67 15.54 12.37
N ALA A 84 0.57 16.35 11.31
CA ALA A 84 -0.29 17.53 11.30
C ALA A 84 -1.76 17.15 11.51
N GLN A 85 -2.22 16.05 10.88
CA GLN A 85 -3.59 15.55 11.07
C GLN A 85 -3.84 15.12 12.52
N GLN A 86 -2.91 14.39 13.15
CA GLN A 86 -3.06 13.98 14.54
C GLN A 86 -3.14 15.17 15.50
N GLN A 87 -2.32 16.20 15.30
CA GLN A 87 -2.39 17.41 16.13
C GLN A 87 -3.69 18.19 15.93
N LEU A 88 -4.15 18.31 14.69
CA LEU A 88 -5.46 18.91 14.40
C LEU A 88 -6.59 18.17 15.14
N ILE A 89 -6.57 16.84 15.10
CA ILE A 89 -7.55 16.02 15.83
C ILE A 89 -7.45 16.29 17.34
N GLN A 90 -6.24 16.39 17.90
CA GLN A 90 -6.06 16.68 19.32
C GLN A 90 -6.54 18.08 19.72
N GLU A 91 -6.26 19.11 18.92
CA GLU A 91 -6.72 20.49 19.18
C GLU A 91 -8.25 20.57 19.13
N VAL A 92 -8.87 20.00 18.10
CA VAL A 92 -10.34 19.95 17.96
C VAL A 92 -10.99 19.10 19.06
N THR A 93 -10.34 18.03 19.52
CA THR A 93 -10.88 17.19 20.61
C THR A 93 -10.78 17.90 21.96
N LYS A 94 -9.74 18.71 22.20
CA LYS A 94 -9.59 19.50 23.42
C LYS A 94 -10.63 20.61 23.49
N ASP A 95 -10.75 21.38 22.42
CA ASP A 95 -11.65 22.52 22.32
C ASP A 95 -12.49 22.40 21.04
N PRO A 96 -13.69 21.77 21.11
CA PRO A 96 -14.50 21.52 19.92
C PRO A 96 -15.09 22.80 19.30
N THR A 97 -15.03 23.92 20.01
CA THR A 97 -15.49 25.24 19.55
C THR A 97 -14.44 26.04 18.80
N THR A 98 -13.20 25.53 18.66
CA THR A 98 -12.13 26.25 17.97
C THR A 98 -12.45 26.44 16.49
N THR A 99 -12.26 27.66 16.00
CA THR A 99 -12.60 28.04 14.62
C THR A 99 -11.48 27.64 13.66
N SER A 100 -11.82 27.31 12.41
CA SER A 100 -10.83 26.94 11.37
C SER A 100 -9.68 27.95 11.20
N LYS A 101 -9.91 29.25 11.44
CA LYS A 101 -8.87 30.29 11.37
C LYS A 101 -7.86 30.18 12.51
N GLU A 102 -8.33 29.87 13.71
CA GLU A 102 -7.51 29.68 14.90
C GLU A 102 -6.64 28.44 14.74
N LEU A 103 -7.20 27.36 14.20
CA LEU A 103 -6.46 26.13 13.86
C LEU A 103 -5.41 26.37 12.76
N GLN A 104 -5.68 27.23 11.78
CA GLN A 104 -4.67 27.62 10.80
C GLN A 104 -3.53 28.43 11.44
N ALA A 105 -3.84 29.31 12.38
CA ALA A 105 -2.84 30.10 13.10
C ALA A 105 -1.97 29.24 14.03
N SER A 106 -2.58 28.28 14.76
CA SER A 106 -1.84 27.32 15.59
C SER A 106 -0.87 26.49 14.73
N LEU A 107 -1.33 25.96 13.59
CA LEU A 107 -0.51 25.19 12.65
C LEU A 107 0.56 26.03 11.94
N ALA A 108 0.36 27.33 11.74
CA ALA A 108 1.38 28.20 11.16
C ALA A 108 2.52 28.47 12.16
N SER A 109 2.18 28.61 13.46
CA SER A 109 3.16 28.83 14.53
C SER A 109 3.97 27.56 14.86
N VAL A 110 3.30 26.41 14.91
CA VAL A 110 3.92 25.10 15.04
C VAL A 110 4.41 24.73 13.65
N LYS A 111 5.65 25.08 13.24
CA LYS A 111 6.27 24.78 11.92
C LYS A 111 5.83 23.44 11.28
N MET A 112 4.63 23.42 10.71
CA MET A 112 3.99 22.25 10.14
C MET A 112 3.95 22.51 8.65
N ASN A 113 4.65 21.65 7.93
CA ASN A 113 4.77 21.65 6.50
C ASN A 113 3.41 21.28 5.88
N VAL A 114 2.52 22.27 5.82
CA VAL A 114 1.40 22.31 4.88
C VAL A 114 2.01 22.59 3.52
N THR A 115 2.32 21.54 2.77
CA THR A 115 2.89 21.67 1.43
C THR A 115 1.80 22.09 0.46
N TYR A 116 1.80 23.38 0.11
CA TYR A 116 1.00 23.89 -1.00
C TYR A 116 1.67 23.46 -2.31
N SER A 117 1.09 22.49 -3.01
CA SER A 117 1.42 22.23 -4.41
C SER A 117 0.68 23.26 -5.27
N GLY A 118 1.40 24.33 -5.66
CA GLY A 118 0.97 25.27 -6.71
C GLY A 118 1.22 24.71 -8.09
#